data_AF-A0A3R8J5X8-F1
#
_entry.id   AF-A0A3R8J5X8-F1
#
_cell.length_a   1.000
_cell.length_b   1.000
_cell.length_c   1.000
_cell.angle_alpha   90.00
_cell.angle_beta   90.00
_cell.angle_gamma   90.00
#
_symmetry.space_group_name_H-M   'P 1'
#
loop_
_entity.id
_entity.type
_entity.pdbx_description
1 polymer ?
#
loop_
_entity_poly.entity_id
_entity_poly.type
_entity_poly.pdbx_seq_one_letter_code
_entity_poly.pdbx_strand_id
1 'polypeptide(L)'
;MGINRFQVLVDALKPLSEIDESVPIQDAVLVIFENYTKNWNAHNYQESNYKRLYYKGLNRSAAHKLEKSGIAKDKFKDYINEASYSQKESISKYLLEKLQLKEEIPAESLTYYCVNLMSELVEEAKRKKQLRKQKIPTKSE
;
A
#
# COMPACT_ATOMS: atom_id res chain seq x y z
N MET A 1 7.94 14.11 -10.90
CA MET A 1 7.41 13.66 -9.58
C MET A 1 7.63 12.16 -9.49
N GLY A 2 8.10 11.63 -8.35
CA GLY A 2 8.27 10.18 -8.20
C GLY A 2 6.93 9.45 -8.17
N ILE A 3 6.90 8.21 -8.64
CA ILE A 3 5.71 7.34 -8.67
C ILE A 3 5.22 7.10 -7.25
N ASN A 4 3.94 7.38 -6.98
CA ASN A 4 3.32 7.06 -5.71
C ASN A 4 2.89 5.58 -5.70
N ARG A 5 3.82 4.70 -5.34
CA ARG A 5 3.63 3.25 -5.34
C ARG A 5 2.48 2.75 -4.45
N PHE A 6 2.15 3.47 -3.37
CA PHE A 6 1.00 3.13 -2.55
C PHE A 6 -0.32 3.43 -3.28
N GLN A 7 -0.40 4.57 -3.96
CA GLN A 7 -1.56 4.90 -4.80
C GLN A 7 -1.77 3.84 -5.88
N VAL A 8 -0.69 3.48 -6.58
CA VAL A 8 -0.73 2.45 -7.63
C VAL A 8 -1.18 1.10 -7.08
N LEU A 9 -0.71 0.70 -5.89
CA LEU A 9 -1.18 -0.52 -5.22
C LEU A 9 -2.67 -0.44 -4.85
N VAL A 10 -3.13 0.72 -4.34
CA VAL A 10 -4.55 0.93 -4.03
C VAL A 10 -5.39 0.83 -5.29
N ASP A 11 -5.02 1.54 -6.35
CA ASP A 11 -5.76 1.53 -7.62
C ASP A 11 -5.78 0.14 -8.25
N ALA A 12 -4.69 -0.62 -8.14
CA ALA A 12 -4.60 -1.98 -8.66
C ALA A 12 -5.52 -2.94 -7.90
N LEU A 13 -5.59 -2.85 -6.57
CA LEU A 13 -6.38 -3.75 -5.73
C LEU A 13 -7.82 -3.27 -5.47
N LYS A 14 -8.13 -2.03 -5.84
CA LYS A 14 -9.46 -1.41 -5.69
C LYS A 14 -10.60 -2.23 -6.33
N PRO A 15 -10.45 -2.86 -7.51
CA PRO A 15 -11.50 -3.70 -8.07
C PRO A 15 -11.79 -4.97 -7.26
N LEU A 16 -10.87 -5.39 -6.38
CA LEU A 16 -11.09 -6.53 -5.49
C LEU A 16 -11.89 -6.15 -4.25
N SER A 17 -12.01 -4.85 -3.94
CA SER A 17 -12.68 -4.39 -2.73
C SER A 17 -14.22 -4.34 -2.81
N GLU A 18 -14.85 -4.40 -4.00
CA GLU A 18 -16.30 -4.62 -4.14
C GLU A 18 -16.76 -4.80 -5.61
N ILE A 19 -17.97 -5.37 -5.77
CA ILE A 19 -18.62 -5.89 -7.00
C ILE A 19 -19.16 -4.79 -7.95
N ASP A 20 -18.89 -3.50 -7.69
CA ASP A 20 -19.45 -2.39 -8.48
C ASP A 20 -18.47 -1.22 -8.67
N GLU A 21 -18.62 -0.48 -9.77
CA GLU A 21 -17.56 0.34 -10.38
C GLU A 21 -17.14 1.62 -9.60
N SER A 22 -17.71 1.92 -8.44
CA SER A 22 -17.49 3.19 -7.73
C SER A 22 -16.99 3.10 -6.29
N VAL A 23 -16.05 2.20 -6.00
CA VAL A 23 -15.45 2.11 -4.65
C VAL A 23 -14.81 3.46 -4.24
N PRO A 24 -15.20 4.06 -3.10
CA PRO A 24 -14.55 5.26 -2.57
C PRO A 24 -13.08 5.03 -2.23
N ILE A 25 -12.23 6.07 -2.35
CA ILE A 25 -10.79 5.98 -2.01
C ILE A 25 -10.59 5.53 -0.55
N GLN A 26 -11.46 6.00 0.36
CA GLN A 26 -11.40 5.62 1.76
C GLN A 26 -11.54 4.10 1.92
N ASP A 27 -12.55 3.51 1.30
CA ASP A 27 -12.88 2.09 1.46
C ASP A 27 -11.79 1.21 0.84
N ALA A 28 -11.29 1.58 -0.34
CA ALA A 28 -10.17 0.86 -0.96
C ALA A 28 -8.90 0.86 -0.08
N VAL A 29 -8.57 2.00 0.54
CA VAL A 29 -7.43 2.10 1.46
C VAL A 29 -7.68 1.32 2.75
N LEU A 30 -8.91 1.34 3.25
CA LEU A 30 -9.32 0.61 4.45
C LEU A 30 -9.19 -0.89 4.26
N VAL A 31 -9.77 -1.45 3.20
CA VAL A 31 -9.72 -2.88 2.89
C VAL A 31 -8.28 -3.37 2.83
N ILE A 32 -7.36 -2.64 2.20
CA ILE A 32 -5.94 -3.01 2.17
C ILE A 32 -5.35 -3.05 3.59
N PHE A 33 -5.64 -2.07 4.44
CA PHE A 33 -5.12 -2.08 5.81
C PHE A 33 -5.77 -3.14 6.70
N GLU A 34 -7.07 -3.35 6.59
CA GLU A 34 -7.78 -4.40 7.33
C GLU A 34 -7.23 -5.77 7.01
N ASN A 35 -6.93 -6.04 5.73
CA ASN A 35 -6.34 -7.29 5.31
C ASN A 35 -4.84 -7.38 5.61
N TYR A 36 -4.10 -6.28 5.57
CA TYR A 36 -2.64 -6.29 5.86
C TYR A 36 -2.29 -6.26 7.35
N THR A 37 -3.26 -6.03 8.24
CA THR A 37 -3.00 -5.84 9.68
C THR A 37 -3.83 -6.77 10.55
N LYS A 38 -3.39 -6.99 11.80
CA LYS A 38 -4.16 -7.83 12.72
C LYS A 38 -5.37 -7.10 13.30
N ASN A 39 -5.19 -5.84 13.71
CA ASN A 39 -6.16 -5.07 14.49
C ASN A 39 -6.20 -3.58 14.12
N TRP A 40 -5.96 -3.20 12.86
CA TRP A 40 -6.02 -1.79 12.50
C TRP A 40 -7.44 -1.24 12.69
N ASN A 41 -7.54 -0.14 13.44
CA ASN A 41 -8.82 0.51 13.69
C ASN A 41 -8.91 1.84 12.92
N ALA A 42 -9.84 1.87 11.96
CA ALA A 42 -10.22 3.00 11.15
C ALA A 42 -10.84 4.17 11.92
N HIS A 43 -11.53 3.92 13.04
CA HIS A 43 -12.28 4.93 13.80
C HIS A 43 -11.40 6.12 14.26
N ASN A 44 -10.09 5.91 14.35
CA ASN A 44 -9.12 6.93 14.74
C ASN A 44 -8.42 7.63 13.55
N TYR A 45 -8.90 7.41 12.32
CA TYR A 45 -8.40 8.00 11.09
C TYR A 45 -9.51 8.75 10.37
N GLN A 46 -9.41 10.09 10.35
CA GLN A 46 -10.36 10.93 9.60
C GLN A 46 -10.26 10.72 8.08
N GLU A 47 -11.35 10.94 7.34
CA GLU A 47 -11.42 10.81 5.86
C GLU A 47 -10.26 11.51 5.13
N SER A 48 -9.94 12.73 5.58
CA SER A 48 -8.84 13.55 5.04
C SER A 48 -7.49 12.82 5.06
N ASN A 49 -7.29 11.91 6.02
CA ASN A 49 -6.08 11.11 6.11
C ASN A 49 -6.03 9.99 5.07
N TYR A 50 -7.16 9.35 4.71
CA TYR A 50 -7.17 8.32 3.67
C TYR A 50 -6.86 8.93 2.31
N LYS A 51 -7.50 10.05 1.96
CA LYS A 51 -7.15 10.82 0.75
C LYS A 51 -5.69 11.24 0.76
N ARG A 52 -5.16 11.66 1.91
CA ARG A 52 -3.74 11.99 2.04
C ARG A 52 -2.83 10.79 1.85
N LEU A 53 -3.16 9.63 2.41
CA LEU A 53 -2.41 8.40 2.22
C LEU A 53 -2.43 7.97 0.76
N TYR A 54 -3.59 8.02 0.12
CA TYR A 54 -3.76 7.74 -1.30
C TYR A 54 -2.88 8.66 -2.16
N TYR A 55 -3.03 9.98 -2.07
CA TYR A 55 -2.33 10.92 -2.96
C TYR A 55 -0.86 11.21 -2.57
N LYS A 56 -0.47 11.04 -1.31
CA LYS A 56 0.89 11.36 -0.82
C LYS A 56 1.69 10.12 -0.41
N GLY A 57 1.08 8.95 -0.45
CA GLY A 57 1.66 7.68 -0.03
C GLY A 57 1.65 7.48 1.48
N LEU A 58 2.08 6.29 1.89
CA LEU A 58 2.25 5.92 3.29
C LEU A 58 3.17 6.90 4.03
N ASN A 59 2.66 7.43 5.14
CA ASN A 59 3.41 8.31 6.02
C ASN A 59 3.84 7.57 7.30
N ARG A 60 4.81 8.13 8.03
CA ARG A 60 5.36 7.51 9.24
C ARG A 60 4.30 7.24 10.33
N SER A 61 3.32 8.14 10.47
CA SER A 61 2.25 7.95 11.47
C SER A 61 1.43 6.70 11.14
N ALA A 62 1.10 6.50 9.86
CA ALA A 62 0.42 5.29 9.42
C ALA A 62 1.31 4.06 9.63
N ALA A 63 2.57 4.09 9.16
CA ALA A 63 3.50 2.98 9.33
C ALA A 63 3.70 2.55 10.80
N HIS A 64 3.77 3.51 11.73
CA HIS A 64 3.91 3.21 13.15
C HIS A 64 2.61 2.64 13.76
N LYS A 65 1.44 3.10 13.31
CA LYS A 65 0.17 2.49 13.71
C LYS A 65 0.03 1.06 13.15
N LEU A 66 0.58 0.77 11.96
CA LEU A 66 0.57 -0.58 11.37
C LEU A 66 1.45 -1.52 12.21
N GLU A 67 2.62 -1.04 12.61
CA GLU A 67 3.53 -1.75 13.52
C GLU A 67 2.88 -2.07 14.86
N LYS A 68 2.21 -1.09 15.49
CA LYS A 68 1.44 -1.31 16.72
C LYS A 68 0.29 -2.30 16.55
N SER A 69 -0.38 -2.25 15.39
CA SER A 69 -1.51 -3.14 15.07
C SER A 69 -1.06 -4.55 14.69
N GLY A 70 0.23 -4.76 14.46
CA GLY A 70 0.79 -6.00 13.92
C GLY A 70 0.45 -6.23 12.45
N ILE A 71 1.36 -6.88 11.72
CA ILE A 71 1.17 -7.23 10.31
C ILE A 71 0.52 -8.61 10.21
N ALA A 72 -0.54 -8.73 9.40
CA ALA A 72 -1.21 -9.97 9.06
C ALA A 72 -1.01 -10.28 7.58
N LYS A 73 0.23 -10.61 7.18
CA LYS A 73 0.56 -10.84 5.76
C LYS A 73 -0.32 -11.91 5.12
N ASP A 74 -0.67 -12.95 5.86
CA ASP A 74 -1.46 -14.07 5.32
C ASP A 74 -2.89 -13.65 4.99
N LYS A 75 -3.55 -12.83 5.82
CA LYS A 75 -4.85 -12.24 5.47
C LYS A 75 -4.80 -11.43 4.17
N PHE A 76 -3.75 -10.64 3.99
CA PHE A 76 -3.55 -9.90 2.75
C PHE A 76 -3.27 -10.80 1.56
N LYS A 77 -2.57 -11.92 1.77
CA LYS A 77 -2.40 -12.93 0.73
C LYS A 77 -3.74 -13.53 0.34
N ASP A 78 -4.56 -13.92 1.32
CA ASP A 78 -5.86 -14.54 1.10
C ASP A 78 -6.77 -13.61 0.30
N TYR A 79 -6.86 -12.34 0.69
CA TYR A 79 -7.59 -11.30 -0.06
C TYR A 79 -7.20 -11.22 -1.54
N ILE A 80 -5.91 -11.27 -1.86
CA ILE A 80 -5.44 -11.24 -3.26
C ILE A 80 -5.66 -12.60 -3.94
N ASN A 81 -5.55 -13.69 -3.19
CA ASN A 81 -5.73 -15.04 -3.69
C ASN A 81 -7.16 -15.32 -4.12
N GLU A 82 -8.14 -14.68 -3.49
CA GLU A 82 -9.57 -14.71 -3.85
C GLU A 82 -9.85 -14.13 -5.26
N ALA A 83 -8.94 -13.30 -5.79
CA ALA A 83 -9.07 -12.80 -7.15
C ALA A 83 -9.02 -13.92 -8.19
N SER A 84 -9.89 -13.84 -9.19
CA SER A 84 -9.85 -14.73 -10.35
C SER A 84 -8.55 -14.57 -11.13
N TYR A 85 -8.20 -15.57 -11.94
CA TYR A 85 -6.99 -15.50 -12.76
C TYR A 85 -6.99 -14.27 -13.70
N SER A 86 -8.13 -13.96 -14.33
CA SER A 86 -8.26 -12.77 -15.19
C SER A 86 -8.10 -11.46 -14.42
N GLN A 87 -8.62 -11.36 -13.19
CA GLN A 87 -8.39 -10.22 -12.32
C GLN A 87 -6.91 -10.08 -12.00
N LYS A 88 -6.22 -11.18 -11.65
CA LYS A 88 -4.78 -11.16 -11.36
C LYS A 88 -3.95 -10.70 -12.57
N GLU A 89 -4.29 -11.13 -13.78
CA GLU A 89 -3.65 -10.61 -15.00
C GLU A 89 -3.89 -9.11 -15.19
N SER A 90 -5.11 -8.62 -14.98
CA SER A 90 -5.41 -7.17 -15.07
C SER A 90 -4.62 -6.36 -14.05
N ILE A 91 -4.52 -6.84 -12.81
CA ILE A 91 -3.73 -6.21 -11.74
C ILE A 91 -2.25 -6.21 -12.11
N SER A 92 -1.72 -7.33 -12.59
CA SER A 92 -0.31 -7.45 -12.99
C SER A 92 0.05 -6.46 -14.10
N LYS A 93 -0.76 -6.38 -15.16
CA LYS A 93 -0.58 -5.43 -16.27
C LYS A 93 -0.63 -3.98 -15.78
N TYR A 94 -1.56 -3.66 -14.89
CA TYR A 94 -1.65 -2.33 -14.29
C TYR A 94 -0.39 -1.98 -13.49
N LEU A 95 0.10 -2.90 -12.66
CA LEU A 95 1.33 -2.70 -11.88
C LEU A 95 2.56 -2.56 -12.76
N LEU A 96 2.69 -3.41 -13.80
CA LEU A 96 3.77 -3.34 -14.79
C LEU A 96 3.85 -1.93 -15.41
N GLU A 97 2.73 -1.43 -15.93
CA GLU A 97 2.68 -0.13 -16.61
C GLU A 97 2.92 1.03 -15.64
N LYS A 98 2.21 1.06 -14.51
CA LYS A 98 2.24 2.21 -13.60
C LYS A 98 3.48 2.27 -12.73
N LEU A 99 4.10 1.13 -12.44
CA LEU A 99 5.37 1.06 -11.72
C LEU A 99 6.60 0.99 -12.63
N GLN A 100 6.40 0.91 -13.95
CA GLN A 100 7.47 0.79 -14.95
C GLN A 100 8.39 -0.40 -14.64
N LEU A 101 7.79 -1.55 -14.34
CA LEU A 101 8.55 -2.77 -14.04
C LEU A 101 9.25 -3.27 -15.31
N LYS A 102 10.36 -3.99 -15.13
CA LYS A 102 11.11 -4.56 -16.25
C LYS A 102 10.41 -5.76 -16.88
N GLU A 103 9.64 -6.48 -16.08
CA GLU A 103 9.00 -7.75 -16.44
C GLU A 103 7.60 -7.79 -15.81
N GLU A 104 6.70 -8.50 -16.49
CA GLU A 104 5.34 -8.75 -16.01
C GLU A 104 5.38 -9.65 -14.77
N ILE A 105 4.46 -9.42 -13.83
CA ILE A 105 4.36 -10.25 -12.64
C ILE A 105 3.48 -11.46 -12.98
N PRO A 106 3.97 -12.71 -12.88
CA PRO A 106 3.13 -13.87 -13.11
C PRO A 106 1.93 -13.89 -12.16
N ALA A 107 0.76 -14.33 -12.62
CA ALA A 107 -0.48 -14.31 -11.82
C ALA A 107 -0.33 -15.09 -10.51
N GLU A 108 0.40 -16.21 -10.53
CA GLU A 108 0.76 -17.02 -9.35
C GLU A 108 1.69 -16.30 -8.36
N SER A 109 2.46 -15.31 -8.83
CA SER A 109 3.41 -14.54 -8.02
C SER A 109 2.86 -13.19 -7.56
N LEU A 110 1.71 -12.75 -8.10
CA LEU A 110 1.11 -11.44 -7.81
C LEU A 110 0.89 -11.21 -6.31
N THR A 111 0.37 -12.22 -5.62
CA THR A 111 0.11 -12.18 -4.18
C THR A 111 1.39 -11.87 -3.39
N TYR A 112 2.48 -12.56 -3.71
CA TYR A 112 3.78 -12.32 -3.08
C TYR A 112 4.32 -10.92 -3.40
N TYR A 113 4.17 -10.48 -4.65
CA TYR A 113 4.59 -9.16 -5.08
C TYR A 113 3.88 -8.06 -4.28
N CYS A 114 2.55 -8.09 -4.19
CA CYS A 114 1.78 -7.08 -3.47
C CYS A 114 2.12 -7.04 -1.97
N VAL A 115 2.32 -8.19 -1.33
CA VAL A 115 2.75 -8.27 0.08
C VAL A 115 4.14 -7.66 0.27
N ASN A 116 5.07 -7.94 -0.65
CA ASN A 116 6.42 -7.38 -0.60
C ASN A 116 6.40 -5.86 -0.82
N LEU A 117 5.67 -5.38 -1.83
CA LEU A 117 5.50 -3.96 -2.10
C LEU A 117 4.91 -3.22 -0.89
N MET A 118 3.89 -3.78 -0.26
CA MET A 118 3.31 -3.19 0.95
C MET A 118 4.32 -3.15 2.11
N SER A 119 5.11 -4.22 2.28
CA SER A 119 6.16 -4.28 3.31
C SER A 119 7.26 -3.23 3.06
N GLU A 120 7.69 -3.05 1.82
CA GLU A 120 8.65 -2.01 1.42
C GLU A 120 8.12 -0.61 1.70
N LEU A 121 6.87 -0.33 1.32
CA LEU A 121 6.23 0.96 1.54
C LEU A 121 6.17 1.33 3.03
N VAL A 122 5.89 0.36 3.90
CA VAL A 122 5.90 0.54 5.35
C VAL A 122 7.30 0.86 5.86
N GLU A 123 8.31 0.11 5.43
CA GLU A 123 9.70 0.34 5.83
C GLU A 123 10.26 1.68 5.34
N GLU A 124 9.94 2.08 4.12
CA GLU A 124 10.30 3.40 3.58
C GLU A 124 9.65 4.54 4.35
N ALA A 125 8.38 4.40 4.69
CA ALA A 125 7.65 5.38 5.48
C ALA A 125 8.26 5.56 6.87
N LYS A 126 8.82 4.49 7.47
CA LYS A 126 9.60 4.57 8.72
C LYS A 126 10.94 5.30 8.51
N ARG A 127 11.67 4.98 7.43
CA ARG A 127 13.03 5.49 7.14
C ARG A 127 13.09 6.94 6.66
N LYS A 128 12.03 7.51 6.07
CA LYS A 128 11.99 8.88 5.51
C LYS A 128 12.42 10.05 6.44
N LYS A 129 12.63 9.84 7.74
CA LYS A 129 13.25 10.85 8.65
C LYS A 129 14.76 10.66 8.90
N GLN A 130 15.36 9.48 8.67
CA GLN A 130 16.81 9.31 8.83
C GLN A 130 17.59 10.20 7.85
N LEU A 131 17.17 10.25 6.58
CA LEU A 131 17.78 11.11 5.56
C LEU A 131 17.52 12.62 5.78
N ARG A 132 16.42 13.01 6.43
CA ARG A 132 16.18 14.42 6.79
C ARG A 132 16.94 14.86 8.04
N LYS A 133 17.21 13.94 8.98
CA LYS A 133 18.06 14.21 10.15
C LYS A 133 19.56 14.19 9.83
N GLN A 134 20.00 13.42 8.83
CA GLN A 134 21.41 13.41 8.39
C GLN A 134 21.82 14.64 7.55
N LYS A 135 20.87 15.47 7.09
CA LYS A 135 21.15 16.66 6.26
C LYS A 135 21.34 17.97 7.03
N ILE A 136 21.44 17.95 8.36
CA ILE A 136 21.81 19.13 9.14
C ILE A 136 23.13 18.85 9.85
N PRO A 137 24.30 19.14 9.24
CA PRO A 137 25.42 19.53 10.05
C PRO A 137 25.05 20.90 10.63
N THR A 138 24.73 20.95 11.91
CA THR A 138 24.86 22.20 12.66
C THR A 138 26.32 22.61 12.51
N LYS A 139 26.58 23.60 11.65
CA LYS A 139 27.79 24.40 11.76
C LYS A 139 27.73 25.02 13.15
N SER A 140 28.55 24.49 14.04
CA SER A 140 28.96 25.23 15.23
C SER A 140 29.93 26.29 14.74
N GLU A 141 29.51 27.56 14.82
CA GLU A 141 30.44 28.71 14.84
C GLU A 141 31.25 28.69 16.13
#